data_AF-U2NQT6-F1
#
_entry.id   AF-U2NQT6-F1
#
_cell.length_a   1.000
_cell.length_b   1.000
_cell.length_c   1.000
_cell.angle_alpha   90.00
_cell.angle_beta   90.00
_cell.angle_gamma   90.00
#
_symmetry.space_group_name_H-M   'P 1'
#
loop_
_entity.id
_entity.type
_entity.pdbx_description
1 polymer ?
#
loop_
_entity_poly.entity_id
_entity_poly.type
_entity_poly.pdbx_seq_one_letter_code
_entity_poly.pdbx_strand_id
1 'polypeptide(L)'
;MKALIAFGLFLTSLLAARSQSFGTHWIASPQVDSTSQVWFKQSFVLPRRPHRAMLTVLSTGYFAVYVNKWKVDLASIAPYRAYGDTLARGVCYDVTRYMRRDTNVVAVWYSPVFPHIEPRQLSVSLVMTDPQGRTRTLESDRGWLCRRASRRLNADGGEDIDGRSHPAKWNEAFTDLALWRPAVDAKASPTEGYRLEERFRPQLKAHRRRSQNYFDLMDDTVFYEFGTGFYGTLRVTLRDARPGQVIHIGNITYTCNGKTDEQAISRFAPGFYRRVPIWGDSRFDNKQIQYVEAVEVAPAWPDF
;
A
#
# COMPACT_ATOMS: atom_id res chain seq x y z
N MET A 1 -9.10 -35.16 -55.39
CA MET A 1 -9.04 -35.41 -53.93
C MET A 1 -7.89 -34.62 -53.33
N LYS A 2 -8.09 -33.32 -53.14
CA LYS A 2 -7.20 -32.38 -52.45
C LYS A 2 -8.11 -31.27 -51.93
N ALA A 3 -8.40 -31.27 -50.63
CA ALA A 3 -8.90 -30.13 -49.83
C ALA A 3 -9.57 -30.69 -48.57
N LEU A 4 -8.81 -30.92 -47.50
CA LEU A 4 -9.37 -31.22 -46.17
C LEU A 4 -8.31 -31.01 -45.07
N ILE A 5 -7.61 -29.88 -45.08
CA ILE A 5 -6.79 -29.43 -43.95
C ILE A 5 -6.81 -27.89 -43.92
N ALA A 6 -7.91 -27.30 -43.47
CA ALA A 6 -7.97 -25.87 -43.14
C ALA A 6 -9.27 -25.50 -42.41
N PHE A 7 -9.61 -26.16 -41.30
CA PHE A 7 -10.57 -25.58 -40.36
C PHE A 7 -10.48 -26.26 -38.99
N GLY A 8 -9.57 -25.77 -38.15
CA GLY A 8 -9.39 -26.32 -36.80
C GLY A 8 -8.32 -25.60 -36.00
N LEU A 9 -8.15 -24.30 -36.21
CA LEU A 9 -7.17 -23.47 -35.50
C LEU A 9 -7.68 -22.03 -35.43
N PHE A 10 -8.91 -21.84 -34.93
CA PHE A 10 -9.40 -20.51 -34.57
C PHE A 10 -10.52 -20.58 -33.52
N LEU A 11 -10.24 -21.22 -32.38
CA LEU A 11 -11.13 -21.17 -31.21
C LEU A 11 -10.38 -21.50 -29.91
N THR A 12 -9.27 -20.79 -29.68
CA THR A 12 -8.59 -20.74 -28.37
C THR A 12 -8.26 -19.30 -27.99
N SER A 13 -9.24 -18.42 -28.14
CA SER A 13 -9.16 -17.06 -27.58
C SER A 13 -10.53 -16.72 -26.99
N LEU A 14 -10.78 -17.19 -25.76
CA LEU A 14 -11.77 -16.67 -24.80
C LEU A 14 -11.91 -17.55 -23.54
N LEU A 15 -10.88 -18.33 -23.19
CA LEU A 15 -10.73 -18.80 -21.82
C LEU A 15 -9.98 -17.69 -21.08
N ALA A 16 -10.66 -17.01 -20.16
CA ALA A 16 -10.00 -16.22 -19.14
C ALA A 16 -8.94 -17.13 -18.51
N ALA A 17 -7.67 -16.83 -18.77
CA ALA A 17 -6.55 -17.62 -18.28
C ALA A 17 -6.63 -17.63 -16.75
N ARG A 18 -7.10 -18.74 -16.17
CA ARG A 18 -6.85 -19.06 -14.77
C ARG A 18 -5.36 -19.39 -14.70
N SER A 19 -4.54 -18.38 -14.46
CA SER A 19 -3.11 -18.58 -14.19
C SER A 19 -2.97 -19.50 -13.00
N GLN A 20 -2.47 -20.71 -13.23
CA GLN A 20 -1.89 -21.56 -12.19
C GLN A 20 -0.74 -20.76 -11.53
N SER A 21 -0.45 -20.99 -10.25
CA SER A 21 0.53 -20.24 -9.45
C SER A 21 2.01 -20.48 -9.83
N PHE A 22 2.28 -20.84 -11.08
CA PHE A 22 3.65 -20.97 -11.61
C PHE A 22 4.39 -19.63 -11.48
N GLY A 23 5.54 -19.64 -10.80
CA GLY A 23 6.43 -18.49 -10.66
C GLY A 23 6.08 -17.49 -9.56
N THR A 24 5.22 -17.85 -8.60
CA THR A 24 5.00 -17.02 -7.40
C THR A 24 5.89 -17.48 -6.24
N HIS A 25 6.55 -16.53 -5.59
CA HIS A 25 7.45 -16.77 -4.47
C HIS A 25 6.93 -16.03 -3.23
N TRP A 26 5.89 -16.58 -2.62
CA TRP A 26 5.19 -15.93 -1.53
C TRP A 26 6.03 -15.84 -0.26
N ILE A 27 6.10 -14.65 0.31
CA ILE A 27 6.71 -14.36 1.59
C ILE A 27 5.72 -13.67 2.53
N ALA A 28 5.97 -13.81 3.83
CA ALA A 28 5.18 -13.23 4.90
C ALA A 28 6.07 -12.72 6.03
N SER A 29 5.49 -11.91 6.90
CA SER A 29 6.07 -11.68 8.22
C SER A 29 5.95 -12.93 9.09
N PRO A 30 6.90 -13.20 10.03
CA PRO A 30 6.84 -14.38 10.89
C PRO A 30 5.59 -14.49 11.77
N GLN A 31 4.88 -13.38 12.01
CA GLN A 31 3.69 -13.30 12.84
C GLN A 31 2.57 -12.63 12.03
N VAL A 32 1.90 -13.43 11.20
CA VAL A 32 0.79 -12.97 10.36
C VAL A 32 -0.45 -12.77 11.22
N ASP A 33 -1.15 -11.66 10.98
CA ASP A 33 -2.48 -11.39 11.53
C ASP A 33 -3.31 -10.63 10.48
N SER A 34 -4.59 -10.35 10.77
CA SER A 34 -5.54 -9.74 9.83
C SER A 34 -5.61 -8.22 9.89
N THR A 35 -4.84 -7.55 10.75
CA THR A 35 -4.93 -6.09 10.94
C THR A 35 -3.62 -5.37 10.61
N SER A 36 -2.49 -6.06 10.70
CA SER A 36 -1.22 -5.38 10.87
C SER A 36 -0.55 -5.07 9.57
N GLN A 37 -0.18 -3.80 9.44
CA GLN A 37 0.60 -3.40 8.30
C GLN A 37 2.05 -3.78 8.51
N VAL A 38 2.72 -4.13 7.41
CA VAL A 38 4.09 -4.64 7.44
C VAL A 38 4.91 -3.93 6.37
N TRP A 39 6.11 -3.53 6.72
CA TRP A 39 7.12 -3.10 5.77
C TRP A 39 7.99 -4.28 5.38
N PHE A 40 8.13 -4.52 4.09
CA PHE A 40 9.06 -5.48 3.50
C PHE A 40 10.12 -4.74 2.72
N LYS A 41 11.36 -5.23 2.72
CA LYS A 41 12.41 -4.70 1.84
C LYS A 41 13.50 -5.70 1.52
N GLN A 42 14.16 -5.48 0.39
CA GLN A 42 15.39 -6.14 0.02
C GLN A 42 16.36 -5.11 -0.57
N SER A 43 17.64 -5.24 -0.19
CA SER A 43 18.73 -4.45 -0.75
C SER A 43 19.62 -5.34 -1.60
N PHE A 44 20.08 -4.83 -2.75
CA PHE A 44 20.99 -5.55 -3.64
C PHE A 44 21.89 -4.59 -4.39
N VAL A 45 23.05 -5.08 -4.82
CA VAL A 45 24.06 -4.29 -5.51
C VAL A 45 24.02 -4.61 -7.00
N LEU A 46 24.02 -3.56 -7.83
CA LEU A 46 24.14 -3.66 -9.28
C LEU A 46 25.45 -3.02 -9.75
N PRO A 47 26.24 -3.69 -10.62
CA PRO A 47 27.48 -3.11 -11.12
C PRO A 47 27.23 -1.87 -12.02
N ARG A 48 26.06 -1.80 -12.66
CA ARG A 48 25.60 -0.71 -13.52
C ARG A 48 24.08 -0.58 -13.41
N ARG A 49 23.55 0.60 -13.75
CA ARG A 49 22.10 0.79 -13.89
C ARG A 49 21.58 -0.09 -15.05
N PRO A 50 20.49 -0.85 -14.86
CA PRO A 50 19.92 -1.67 -15.93
C PRO A 50 19.34 -0.79 -17.03
N HIS A 51 19.32 -1.31 -18.26
CA HIS A 51 18.68 -0.64 -19.39
C HIS A 51 17.17 -0.62 -19.24
N ARG A 52 16.61 -1.71 -18.70
CA ARG A 52 15.18 -1.84 -18.36
C ARG A 52 15.02 -2.61 -17.05
N ALA A 53 14.06 -2.21 -16.23
CA ALA A 53 13.70 -2.90 -15.00
C ALA A 53 12.18 -2.90 -14.81
N MET A 54 11.59 -4.10 -14.79
CA MET A 54 10.16 -4.33 -14.57
C MET A 54 9.96 -5.03 -13.22
N LEU A 55 9.14 -4.44 -12.36
CA LEU A 55 8.83 -4.96 -11.03
C LEU A 55 7.37 -5.39 -10.97
N THR A 56 7.13 -6.68 -10.77
CA THR A 56 5.80 -7.23 -10.53
C THR A 56 5.62 -7.48 -9.04
N VAL A 57 4.59 -6.90 -8.46
CA VAL A 57 4.22 -7.13 -7.05
C VAL A 57 2.84 -7.76 -7.00
N LEU A 58 2.73 -8.90 -6.33
CA LEU A 58 1.51 -9.64 -6.05
C LEU A 58 1.24 -9.63 -4.55
N SER A 59 -0.02 -9.47 -4.18
CA SER A 59 -0.46 -9.50 -2.78
C SER A 59 -1.90 -9.95 -2.67
N THR A 60 -2.24 -10.53 -1.53
CA THR A 60 -3.63 -10.73 -1.09
C THR A 60 -4.18 -9.52 -0.34
N GLY A 61 -3.31 -8.57 0.03
CA GLY A 61 -3.65 -7.31 0.67
C GLY A 61 -3.54 -6.10 -0.26
N TYR A 62 -3.59 -4.92 0.35
CA TYR A 62 -3.16 -3.68 -0.28
C TYR A 62 -1.65 -3.49 -0.14
N PHE A 63 -1.05 -2.77 -1.07
CA PHE A 63 0.35 -2.43 -0.98
C PHE A 63 0.70 -1.08 -1.59
N ALA A 64 1.84 -0.52 -1.17
CA ALA A 64 2.50 0.59 -1.81
C ALA A 64 3.98 0.27 -2.03
N VAL A 65 4.46 0.48 -3.25
CA VAL A 65 5.82 0.12 -3.66
C VAL A 65 6.72 1.34 -3.63
N TYR A 66 7.94 1.15 -3.13
CA TYR A 66 9.01 2.13 -3.12
C TYR A 66 10.29 1.54 -3.69
N VAL A 67 10.98 2.29 -4.55
CA VAL A 67 12.30 1.93 -5.06
C VAL A 67 13.25 3.09 -4.77
N ASN A 68 14.33 2.82 -4.06
CA ASN A 68 15.30 3.83 -3.64
C ASN A 68 14.63 5.07 -3.01
N LYS A 69 13.75 4.83 -2.03
CA LYS A 69 12.94 5.83 -1.29
C LYS A 69 11.76 6.45 -2.05
N TRP A 70 11.73 6.34 -3.38
CA TRP A 70 10.68 6.93 -4.19
C TRP A 70 9.48 6.01 -4.29
N LYS A 71 8.29 6.52 -3.98
CA LYS A 71 7.05 5.81 -4.26
C LYS A 71 6.90 5.64 -5.78
N VAL A 72 6.62 4.42 -6.22
CA VAL A 72 6.64 4.07 -7.64
C VAL A 72 5.41 4.57 -8.40
N ASP A 73 4.25 4.60 -7.74
CA ASP A 73 2.97 5.04 -8.31
C ASP A 73 2.31 6.23 -7.58
N LEU A 74 1.28 6.77 -8.21
CA LEU A 74 0.44 7.85 -7.68
C LEU A 74 -0.85 7.35 -7.04
N ALA A 75 -1.09 6.03 -7.01
CA ALA A 75 -2.31 5.45 -6.46
C ALA A 75 -2.41 5.75 -4.96
N SER A 76 -3.50 6.35 -4.51
CA SER A 76 -3.76 6.57 -3.07
C SER A 76 -3.86 5.23 -2.34
N ILE A 77 -4.51 4.25 -2.97
CA ILE A 77 -4.61 2.86 -2.53
C ILE A 77 -4.47 1.94 -3.74
N ALA A 78 -3.69 0.87 -3.58
CA ALA A 78 -3.45 -0.13 -4.61
C ALA A 78 -3.28 -1.52 -3.97
N PRO A 79 -3.56 -2.60 -4.69
CA PRO A 79 -4.33 -2.63 -5.95
C PRO A 79 -5.81 -2.29 -5.68
N TYR A 80 -6.57 -1.96 -6.71
CA TYR A 80 -8.02 -1.82 -6.58
C TYR A 80 -8.62 -3.18 -6.23
N ARG A 81 -9.51 -3.18 -5.22
CA ARG A 81 -10.22 -4.37 -4.75
C ARG A 81 -11.68 -4.00 -4.53
N ALA A 82 -12.58 -4.87 -4.99
CA ALA A 82 -13.97 -4.80 -4.57
C ALA A 82 -14.08 -5.26 -3.11
N TYR A 83 -15.15 -4.86 -2.43
CA TYR A 83 -15.41 -5.32 -1.07
C TYR A 83 -15.47 -6.86 -1.02
N GLY A 84 -14.78 -7.47 -0.06
CA GLY A 84 -14.69 -8.93 0.09
C GLY A 84 -13.77 -9.65 -0.90
N ASP A 85 -13.04 -8.93 -1.75
CA ASP A 85 -12.11 -9.54 -2.72
C ASP A 85 -10.81 -10.03 -2.07
N THR A 86 -10.75 -11.34 -1.83
CA THR A 86 -9.59 -12.05 -1.25
C THR A 86 -8.62 -12.59 -2.30
N LEU A 87 -8.89 -12.42 -3.60
CA LEU A 87 -8.01 -12.92 -4.65
C LEU A 87 -6.66 -12.20 -4.62
N ALA A 88 -5.56 -12.92 -4.87
CA ALA A 88 -4.28 -12.28 -5.09
C ALA A 88 -4.34 -11.32 -6.29
N ARG A 89 -3.96 -10.06 -6.09
CA ARG A 89 -3.90 -9.02 -7.12
C ARG A 89 -2.46 -8.58 -7.27
N GLY A 90 -2.06 -8.23 -8.49
CA GLY A 90 -0.73 -7.68 -8.71
C GLY A 90 -0.65 -6.55 -9.70
N VAL A 91 0.43 -5.81 -9.61
CA VAL A 91 0.71 -4.66 -10.48
C VAL A 91 2.12 -4.81 -11.02
N CYS A 92 2.30 -4.52 -12.30
CA CYS A 92 3.59 -4.50 -12.97
C CYS A 92 4.03 -3.06 -13.21
N TYR A 93 5.16 -2.68 -12.63
CA TYR A 93 5.71 -1.34 -12.69
C TYR A 93 6.96 -1.29 -13.55
N ASP A 94 7.10 -0.27 -14.39
CA ASP A 94 8.41 0.11 -14.92
C ASP A 94 9.16 0.91 -13.86
N VAL A 95 10.20 0.30 -13.29
CA VAL A 95 11.02 0.92 -12.24
C VAL A 95 12.39 1.38 -12.74
N THR A 96 12.63 1.33 -14.05
CA THR A 96 13.92 1.65 -14.70
C THR A 96 14.45 3.03 -14.28
N ARG A 97 13.56 4.01 -14.12
CA ARG A 97 13.91 5.38 -13.72
C ARG A 97 14.40 5.51 -12.27
N TYR A 98 14.02 4.58 -11.40
CA TYR A 98 14.40 4.61 -9.99
C TYR A 98 15.67 3.82 -9.70
N MET A 99 16.08 2.92 -10.61
CA MET A 99 17.28 2.09 -10.47
C MET A 99 18.56 2.90 -10.62
N ARG A 100 19.61 2.51 -9.90
CA ARG A 100 20.94 3.14 -9.94
C ARG A 100 22.06 2.10 -9.99
N ARG A 101 23.27 2.54 -10.29
CA ARG A 101 24.49 1.76 -10.02
C ARG A 101 24.62 1.59 -8.51
N ASP A 102 25.28 0.51 -8.09
CA ASP A 102 25.55 0.14 -6.71
C ASP A 102 24.25 -0.26 -5.97
N THR A 103 24.03 0.24 -4.77
CA THR A 103 23.05 -0.28 -3.83
C THR A 103 21.65 0.21 -4.17
N ASN A 104 20.77 -0.72 -4.48
CA ASN A 104 19.36 -0.48 -4.72
C ASN A 104 18.51 -1.11 -3.61
N VAL A 105 17.37 -0.50 -3.32
CA VAL A 105 16.38 -1.01 -2.38
C VAL A 105 15.03 -1.07 -3.05
N VAL A 106 14.40 -2.24 -3.01
CA VAL A 106 12.97 -2.39 -3.27
C VAL A 106 12.29 -2.58 -1.92
N ALA A 107 11.27 -1.78 -1.64
CA ALA A 107 10.50 -1.85 -0.40
C ALA A 107 9.01 -1.81 -0.70
N VAL A 108 8.24 -2.58 0.06
CA VAL A 108 6.78 -2.68 -0.08
C VAL A 108 6.14 -2.49 1.29
N TRP A 109 5.22 -1.53 1.37
CA TRP A 109 4.35 -1.39 2.53
C TRP A 109 3.07 -2.16 2.26
N TYR A 110 2.85 -3.23 3.00
CA TYR A 110 1.68 -4.11 2.93
C TYR A 110 0.65 -3.75 3.99
N SER A 111 -0.63 -3.86 3.65
CA SER A 111 -1.76 -3.91 4.57
C SER A 111 -2.66 -5.11 4.24
N PRO A 112 -3.11 -5.90 5.23
CA PRO A 112 -4.05 -6.98 5.00
C PRO A 112 -5.42 -6.46 4.56
N VAL A 113 -6.31 -7.38 4.16
CA VAL A 113 -7.76 -7.11 4.03
C VAL A 113 -8.44 -7.74 5.24
N PHE A 114 -8.84 -6.90 6.20
CA PHE A 114 -9.58 -7.34 7.39
C PHE A 114 -10.95 -7.93 6.99
N PRO A 115 -11.47 -8.97 7.68
CA PRO A 115 -10.91 -9.67 8.86
C PRO A 115 -10.09 -10.93 8.56
N HIS A 116 -9.69 -11.15 7.31
CA HIS A 116 -9.11 -12.43 6.90
C HIS A 116 -7.61 -12.52 7.20
N ILE A 117 -7.19 -13.60 7.87
CA ILE A 117 -5.77 -13.93 8.04
C ILE A 117 -5.31 -14.68 6.80
N GLU A 118 -4.31 -14.14 6.11
CA GLU A 118 -3.78 -14.71 4.87
C GLU A 118 -2.24 -14.73 4.90
N PRO A 119 -1.62 -15.93 4.91
CA PRO A 119 -0.16 -16.03 4.95
C PRO A 119 0.52 -15.55 3.67
N ARG A 120 -0.16 -15.54 2.51
CA ARG A 120 0.40 -15.06 1.23
C ARG A 120 0.38 -13.53 1.16
N GLN A 121 1.23 -12.89 1.96
CA GLN A 121 1.23 -11.43 2.07
C GLN A 121 1.82 -10.76 0.82
N LEU A 122 2.97 -11.25 0.32
CA LEU A 122 3.70 -10.59 -0.75
C LEU A 122 4.43 -11.59 -1.64
N SER A 123 4.40 -11.38 -2.96
CA SER A 123 5.33 -12.00 -3.91
C SER A 123 5.85 -10.91 -4.85
N VAL A 124 7.16 -10.85 -5.07
CA VAL A 124 7.84 -9.80 -5.83
C VAL A 124 8.76 -10.44 -6.86
N SER A 125 8.66 -10.02 -8.12
CA SER A 125 9.58 -10.37 -9.20
C SER A 125 10.13 -9.11 -9.85
N LEU A 126 11.45 -8.93 -9.81
CA LEU A 126 12.16 -7.84 -10.47
C LEU A 126 12.97 -8.40 -11.63
N VAL A 127 12.50 -8.14 -12.85
CA VAL A 127 13.17 -8.52 -14.09
C VAL A 127 13.96 -7.33 -14.62
N MET A 128 15.26 -7.48 -14.77
CA MET A 128 16.19 -6.45 -15.25
C MET A 128 16.88 -6.91 -16.52
N THR A 129 17.03 -6.00 -17.49
CA THR A 129 17.75 -6.26 -18.73
C THR A 129 18.92 -5.30 -18.84
N ASP A 130 20.10 -5.83 -19.18
CA ASP A 130 21.29 -5.02 -19.47
C ASP A 130 21.26 -4.43 -20.90
N PRO A 131 22.19 -3.53 -21.26
CA PRO A 131 22.24 -2.98 -22.63
C PRO A 131 22.53 -4.02 -23.73
N GLN A 132 23.01 -5.22 -23.38
CA GLN A 132 23.25 -6.32 -24.31
C GLN A 132 22.04 -7.27 -24.44
N GLY A 133 20.91 -6.96 -23.76
CA GLY A 133 19.71 -7.78 -23.78
C GLY A 133 19.72 -8.97 -22.82
N ARG A 134 20.74 -9.11 -21.96
CA ARG A 134 20.78 -10.18 -20.96
C ARG A 134 19.84 -9.85 -19.80
N THR A 135 19.03 -10.82 -19.42
CA THR A 135 18.05 -10.69 -18.35
C THR A 135 18.55 -11.29 -17.05
N ARG A 136 18.31 -10.59 -15.94
CA ARG A 136 18.47 -11.08 -14.57
C ARG A 136 17.16 -10.88 -13.82
N THR A 137 16.72 -11.89 -13.10
CA THR A 137 15.52 -11.83 -12.27
C THR A 137 15.89 -11.95 -10.79
N LEU A 138 15.27 -11.12 -9.96
CA LEU A 138 15.30 -11.25 -8.50
C LEU A 138 13.88 -11.50 -8.01
N GLU A 139 13.69 -12.60 -7.30
CA GLU A 139 12.40 -13.00 -6.74
C GLU A 139 12.37 -12.75 -5.22
N SER A 140 11.18 -12.67 -4.64
CA SER A 140 11.03 -12.65 -3.19
C SER A 140 11.41 -13.98 -2.56
N ASP A 141 12.10 -13.90 -1.43
CA ASP A 141 12.63 -15.06 -0.70
C ASP A 141 12.86 -14.72 0.78
N ARG A 142 13.43 -15.67 1.53
CA ARG A 142 13.85 -15.49 2.93
C ARG A 142 14.92 -14.41 3.15
N GLY A 143 15.55 -13.91 2.08
CA GLY A 143 16.51 -12.79 2.12
C GLY A 143 15.84 -11.43 2.24
N TRP A 144 14.52 -11.34 2.06
CA TRP A 144 13.75 -10.14 2.36
C TRP A 144 13.68 -9.92 3.87
N LEU A 145 13.75 -8.65 4.28
CA LEU A 145 13.54 -8.22 5.65
C LEU A 145 12.13 -7.68 5.80
N CYS A 146 11.50 -7.96 6.94
CA CYS A 146 10.20 -7.44 7.30
C CYS A 146 10.19 -6.83 8.70
N ARG A 147 9.31 -5.85 8.90
CA ARG A 147 9.05 -5.21 10.19
C ARG A 147 7.60 -4.75 10.24
N ARG A 148 6.94 -4.94 11.39
CA ARG A 148 5.60 -4.39 11.63
C ARG A 148 5.65 -2.87 11.52
N ALA A 149 4.76 -2.29 10.73
CA ALA A 149 4.63 -0.85 10.60
C ALA A 149 4.02 -0.26 11.88
N SER A 150 4.08 1.06 12.01
CA SER A 150 3.40 1.78 13.10
C SER A 150 1.91 1.96 12.91
N ARG A 151 1.32 1.17 12.00
CA ARG A 151 -0.07 1.25 11.60
C ARG A 151 -0.69 -0.13 11.56
N ARG A 152 -1.97 -0.20 11.88
CA ARG A 152 -2.81 -1.39 11.70
C ARG A 152 -4.22 -0.96 11.35
N LEU A 153 -4.97 -1.85 10.73
CA LEU A 153 -6.42 -1.69 10.57
C LEU A 153 -7.10 -1.85 11.93
N ASN A 154 -8.20 -1.13 12.13
CA ASN A 154 -9.11 -1.33 13.26
C ASN A 154 -10.38 -2.06 12.81
N ALA A 155 -11.21 -2.46 13.78
CA ALA A 155 -12.42 -3.25 13.53
C ALA A 155 -13.48 -2.51 12.70
N ASP A 156 -13.44 -1.16 12.71
CA ASP A 156 -14.40 -0.29 12.01
C ASP A 156 -13.95 0.02 10.56
N GLY A 157 -12.96 -0.70 10.05
CA GLY A 157 -12.42 -0.53 8.70
C GLY A 157 -11.53 0.70 8.51
N GLY A 158 -11.12 1.34 9.61
CA GLY A 158 -10.18 2.45 9.64
C GLY A 158 -8.74 2.04 9.96
N GLU A 159 -7.94 2.97 10.48
CA GLU A 159 -6.54 2.74 10.87
C GLU A 159 -6.24 3.24 12.29
N ASP A 160 -5.54 2.42 13.06
CA ASP A 160 -4.82 2.85 14.25
C ASP A 160 -3.38 3.21 13.85
N ILE A 161 -2.94 4.42 14.21
CA ILE A 161 -1.66 5.00 13.80
C ILE A 161 -0.90 5.45 15.05
N ASP A 162 0.29 4.90 15.26
CA ASP A 162 1.21 5.38 16.31
C ASP A 162 2.19 6.39 15.72
N GLY A 163 1.89 7.68 15.88
CA GLY A 163 2.72 8.80 15.42
C GLY A 163 4.07 8.88 16.13
N ARG A 164 4.21 8.31 17.35
CA ARG A 164 5.48 8.32 18.12
C ARG A 164 6.52 7.42 17.53
N SER A 165 6.10 6.45 16.74
CA SER A 165 7.02 5.60 16.00
C SER A 165 7.99 6.49 15.22
N HIS A 166 9.29 6.30 15.47
CA HIS A 166 10.30 7.04 14.73
C HIS A 166 10.01 6.84 13.23
N PRO A 167 10.07 7.89 12.38
CA PRO A 167 9.95 7.72 10.94
C PRO A 167 11.14 6.87 10.51
N ALA A 168 10.94 5.56 10.58
CA ALA A 168 11.96 4.61 10.24
C ALA A 168 12.32 4.94 8.81
N LYS A 169 13.61 5.05 8.53
CA LYS A 169 14.18 5.05 7.18
C LYS A 169 13.94 3.66 6.56
N TRP A 170 12.68 3.24 6.55
CA TRP A 170 12.25 1.86 6.44
C TRP A 170 12.44 1.36 5.01
N ASN A 171 12.28 2.26 4.04
CA ASN A 171 12.53 2.05 2.63
C ASN A 171 13.95 2.48 2.19
N GLU A 172 14.87 2.70 3.13
CA GLU A 172 16.28 2.99 2.86
C GLU A 172 17.17 1.76 3.03
N ALA A 173 18.37 1.81 2.43
CA ALA A 173 19.36 0.73 2.54
C ALA A 173 19.92 0.65 3.96
N PHE A 174 20.30 1.81 4.51
CA PHE A 174 20.86 1.93 5.85
C PHE A 174 19.74 2.23 6.84
N THR A 175 19.39 1.23 7.66
CA THR A 175 18.34 1.30 8.68
C THR A 175 18.81 0.60 9.96
N ASP A 176 18.04 0.74 11.04
CA ASP A 176 18.25 -0.01 12.29
C ASP A 176 17.91 -1.49 12.09
N LEU A 177 18.82 -2.25 11.48
CA LEU A 177 18.61 -3.67 11.09
C LEU A 177 18.19 -4.56 12.26
N ALA A 178 18.57 -4.22 13.49
CA ALA A 178 18.19 -4.95 14.71
C ALA A 178 16.67 -5.01 14.94
N LEU A 179 15.90 -4.09 14.36
CA LEU A 179 14.43 -4.06 14.47
C LEU A 179 13.73 -4.83 13.34
N TRP A 180 14.48 -5.42 12.43
CA TRP A 180 13.97 -6.16 11.27
C TRP A 180 14.19 -7.65 11.46
N ARG A 181 13.27 -8.44 10.92
CA ARG A 181 13.36 -9.91 10.91
C ARG A 181 13.34 -10.42 9.48
N PRO A 182 13.99 -11.55 9.17
CA PRO A 182 13.80 -12.22 7.88
C PRO A 182 12.31 -12.50 7.64
N ALA A 183 11.88 -12.35 6.39
CA ALA A 183 10.59 -12.85 5.94
C ALA A 183 10.61 -14.39 5.91
N VAL A 184 9.43 -14.99 6.00
CA VAL A 184 9.25 -16.45 5.92
C VAL A 184 8.52 -16.81 4.63
N ASP A 185 8.86 -17.95 4.04
CA ASP A 185 8.11 -18.48 2.90
C ASP A 185 6.68 -18.79 3.31
N ALA A 186 5.72 -18.37 2.49
CA ALA A 186 4.33 -18.76 2.61
C ALA A 186 4.00 -19.81 1.55
N LYS A 187 3.34 -20.89 1.96
CA LYS A 187 2.88 -21.91 1.02
C LYS A 187 1.68 -21.36 0.25
N ALA A 188 1.67 -21.53 -1.06
CA ALA A 188 0.49 -21.32 -1.89
C ALA A 188 0.02 -22.65 -2.46
N SER A 189 -1.30 -22.82 -2.55
CA SER A 189 -1.85 -23.95 -3.28
C SER A 189 -1.64 -23.75 -4.78
N PRO A 190 -1.29 -24.79 -5.56
CA PRO A 190 -1.25 -24.73 -7.03
C PRO A 190 -2.54 -24.22 -7.69
N THR A 191 -3.68 -24.39 -7.00
CA THR A 191 -5.01 -23.97 -7.47
C THR A 191 -5.34 -22.51 -7.20
N GLU A 192 -4.53 -21.83 -6.39
CA GLU A 192 -4.74 -20.44 -6.07
C GLU A 192 -4.19 -19.54 -7.18
N GLY A 193 -5.11 -18.96 -7.95
CA GLY A 193 -4.75 -17.99 -8.99
C GLY A 193 -4.47 -16.59 -8.44
N TYR A 194 -4.00 -15.73 -9.34
CA TYR A 194 -3.90 -14.28 -9.13
C TYR A 194 -4.41 -13.53 -10.36
N ARG A 195 -4.69 -12.23 -10.21
CA ARG A 195 -4.99 -11.34 -11.34
C ARG A 195 -4.01 -10.17 -11.36
N LEU A 196 -3.29 -10.01 -12.46
CA LEU A 196 -2.55 -8.78 -12.73
C LEU A 196 -3.54 -7.69 -13.13
N GLU A 197 -3.38 -6.51 -12.55
CA GLU A 197 -4.06 -5.32 -12.99
C GLU A 197 -3.63 -5.00 -14.42
N GLU A 198 -4.64 -4.88 -15.28
CA GLU A 198 -4.45 -4.45 -16.64
C GLU A 198 -3.98 -2.98 -16.61
N ARG A 199 -3.04 -2.62 -17.50
CA ARG A 199 -2.50 -1.25 -17.56
C ARG A 199 -3.56 -0.17 -17.76
N PHE A 200 -4.72 -0.53 -18.30
CA PHE A 200 -5.86 0.36 -18.57
C PHE A 200 -6.90 0.41 -17.44
N ARG A 201 -6.68 -0.29 -16.31
CA ARG A 201 -7.58 -0.18 -15.15
C ARG A 201 -7.36 1.17 -14.45
N PRO A 202 -8.43 1.85 -14.02
CA PRO A 202 -8.28 3.12 -13.33
C PRO A 202 -7.68 2.87 -11.94
N GLN A 203 -6.70 3.67 -11.57
CA GLN A 203 -6.14 3.66 -10.22
C GLN A 203 -6.88 4.70 -9.38
N LEU A 204 -7.17 4.36 -8.13
CA LEU A 204 -7.71 5.32 -7.18
C LEU A 204 -6.63 6.36 -6.85
N LYS A 205 -6.77 7.59 -7.34
CA LYS A 205 -5.82 8.69 -7.14
C LYS A 205 -6.49 9.85 -6.42
N ALA A 206 -5.71 10.59 -5.64
CA ALA A 206 -6.16 11.86 -5.09
C ALA A 206 -6.44 12.83 -6.25
N HIS A 207 -7.67 13.32 -6.36
CA HIS A 207 -8.09 14.20 -7.46
C HIS A 207 -8.53 15.58 -6.98
N ARG A 208 -8.96 15.71 -5.71
CA ARG A 208 -9.42 16.97 -5.13
C ARG A 208 -9.03 17.05 -3.66
N ARG A 209 -8.71 18.26 -3.20
CA ARG A 209 -8.52 18.59 -1.79
C ARG A 209 -9.50 19.66 -1.39
N ARG A 210 -10.14 19.52 -0.23
CA ARG A 210 -11.08 20.49 0.32
C ARG A 210 -10.80 20.74 1.79
N SER A 211 -10.88 21.98 2.22
CA SER A 211 -11.00 22.33 3.64
C SER A 211 -12.41 22.04 4.13
N GLN A 212 -12.57 21.98 5.45
CA GLN A 212 -13.89 22.06 6.07
C GLN A 212 -14.63 23.34 5.67
N ASN A 213 -15.96 23.31 5.71
CA ASN A 213 -16.82 24.49 5.56
C ASN A 213 -16.95 25.23 6.90
N TYR A 214 -17.28 24.49 7.95
CA TYR A 214 -17.40 24.96 9.33
C TYR A 214 -17.19 23.80 10.30
N PHE A 215 -17.16 24.11 11.60
CA PHE A 215 -17.18 23.09 12.65
C PHE A 215 -18.14 23.49 13.77
N ASP A 216 -18.71 22.48 14.43
CA ASP A 216 -19.51 22.65 15.63
C ASP A 216 -18.80 22.01 16.81
N LEU A 217 -18.89 22.61 17.99
CA LEU A 217 -18.47 22.02 19.25
C LEU A 217 -19.70 21.41 19.92
N MET A 218 -19.63 20.12 20.24
CA MET A 218 -20.66 19.40 20.97
C MET A 218 -19.97 18.60 22.08
N ASP A 219 -20.10 19.07 23.31
CA ASP A 219 -19.43 18.52 24.49
C ASP A 219 -17.90 18.43 24.31
N ASP A 220 -17.34 17.22 24.29
CA ASP A 220 -15.92 16.92 24.13
C ASP A 220 -15.50 16.64 22.67
N THR A 221 -16.45 16.77 21.73
CA THR A 221 -16.28 16.39 20.33
C THR A 221 -16.43 17.61 19.41
N VAL A 222 -15.54 17.71 18.43
CA VAL A 222 -15.61 18.70 17.35
C VAL A 222 -16.08 18.03 16.07
N PHE A 223 -17.15 18.53 15.48
CA PHE A 223 -17.70 18.01 14.23
C PHE A 223 -17.31 18.92 13.07
N TYR A 224 -16.48 18.43 12.15
CA TYR A 224 -16.10 19.15 10.93
C TYR A 224 -17.02 18.77 9.75
N GLU A 225 -17.66 19.76 9.12
CA GLU A 225 -18.58 19.56 8.00
C GLU A 225 -17.94 19.95 6.66
N PHE A 226 -18.04 19.06 5.65
CA PHE A 226 -17.50 19.27 4.30
C PHE A 226 -18.59 19.60 3.25
N GLY A 227 -19.85 19.68 3.64
CA GLY A 227 -21.00 19.95 2.78
C GLY A 227 -21.42 18.69 2.02
N THR A 228 -20.75 18.41 0.91
CA THR A 228 -21.02 17.20 0.13
C THR A 228 -20.14 16.05 0.60
N GLY A 229 -20.76 14.87 0.75
CA GLY A 229 -20.03 13.65 1.07
C GLY A 229 -18.99 13.30 0.00
N PHE A 230 -17.92 12.63 0.42
CA PHE A 230 -16.82 12.22 -0.45
C PHE A 230 -16.26 10.87 -0.05
N TYR A 231 -15.56 10.24 -0.99
CA TYR A 231 -14.73 9.07 -0.74
C TYR A 231 -13.26 9.49 -0.76
N GLY A 232 -12.49 9.13 0.27
CA GLY A 232 -11.10 9.54 0.35
C GLY A 232 -10.48 9.35 1.73
N THR A 233 -9.47 10.15 2.03
CA THR A 233 -8.79 10.14 3.33
C THR A 233 -8.91 11.51 3.99
N LEU A 234 -8.79 11.56 5.31
CA LEU A 234 -8.69 12.80 6.08
C LEU A 234 -7.24 13.08 6.42
N ARG A 235 -6.82 14.34 6.27
CA ARG A 235 -5.53 14.84 6.75
C ARG A 235 -5.77 15.90 7.81
N VAL A 236 -5.32 15.63 9.03
CA VAL A 236 -5.43 16.57 10.16
C VAL A 236 -4.04 17.02 10.57
N THR A 237 -3.86 18.34 10.68
CA THR A 237 -2.64 18.96 11.20
C THR A 237 -2.86 19.33 12.66
N LEU A 238 -1.97 18.87 13.51
CA LEU A 238 -2.03 19.00 14.96
C LEU A 238 -0.86 19.85 15.46
N ARG A 239 -1.13 20.72 16.44
CA ARG A 239 -0.13 21.43 17.24
C ARG A 239 -0.45 21.27 18.71
N ASP A 240 0.58 21.38 19.54
CA ASP A 240 0.47 21.31 21.01
C ASP A 240 -0.17 20.01 21.53
N ALA A 241 -0.21 18.98 20.68
CA ALA A 241 -0.53 17.62 21.09
C ALA A 241 0.60 17.07 21.95
N ARG A 242 0.27 16.30 22.99
CA ARG A 242 1.30 15.70 23.85
C ARG A 242 1.72 14.32 23.31
N PRO A 243 2.99 13.93 23.46
CA PRO A 243 3.40 12.57 23.11
C PRO A 243 2.54 11.53 23.85
N GLY A 244 1.99 10.57 23.10
CA GLY A 244 1.10 9.53 23.62
C GLY A 244 -0.35 9.96 23.84
N GLN A 245 -0.72 11.19 23.46
CA GLN A 245 -2.12 11.62 23.41
C GLN A 245 -2.88 10.91 22.30
N VAL A 246 -4.09 10.44 22.57
CA VAL A 246 -4.93 9.77 21.58
C VAL A 246 -6.00 10.72 21.06
N ILE A 247 -6.10 10.83 19.74
CA ILE A 247 -7.13 11.59 19.03
C ILE A 247 -7.81 10.67 18.02
N HIS A 248 -9.13 10.63 18.06
CA HIS A 248 -9.98 9.92 17.12
C HIS A 248 -10.47 10.90 16.04
N ILE A 249 -10.28 10.54 14.77
CA ILE A 249 -10.58 11.38 13.60
C ILE A 249 -11.43 10.55 12.65
N GLY A 250 -12.76 10.61 12.77
CA GLY A 250 -13.64 9.64 12.10
C GLY A 250 -13.22 8.20 12.47
N ASN A 251 -12.83 7.39 11.48
CA ASN A 251 -12.39 6.00 11.71
C ASN A 251 -10.87 5.87 11.95
N ILE A 252 -10.14 6.98 12.09
CA ILE A 252 -8.70 6.95 12.40
C ILE A 252 -8.53 7.10 13.92
N THR A 253 -7.76 6.21 14.53
CA THR A 253 -7.25 6.42 15.90
C THR A 253 -5.78 6.80 15.82
N TYR A 254 -5.42 7.99 16.29
CA TYR A 254 -4.08 8.53 16.17
C TYR A 254 -3.43 8.75 17.53
N THR A 255 -2.26 8.14 17.75
CA THR A 255 -1.43 8.41 18.94
C THR A 255 -0.36 9.43 18.59
N CYS A 256 -0.44 10.61 19.20
CA CYS A 256 0.39 11.76 18.89
C CYS A 256 1.86 11.55 19.30
N ASN A 257 2.79 12.09 18.53
CA ASN A 257 4.21 12.22 18.84
C ASN A 257 4.57 13.53 19.52
N GLY A 258 3.68 14.53 19.45
CA GLY A 258 3.84 15.82 20.10
C GLY A 258 4.88 16.74 19.47
N LYS A 259 5.21 16.51 18.19
CA LYS A 259 5.95 17.48 17.37
C LYS A 259 5.00 18.57 16.88
N THR A 260 5.56 19.75 16.65
CA THR A 260 4.84 20.83 15.96
C THR A 260 4.49 20.39 14.54
N ASP A 261 3.28 20.76 14.07
CA ASP A 261 2.76 20.43 12.74
C ASP A 261 2.70 18.92 12.47
N GLU A 262 2.34 18.15 13.49
CA GLU A 262 2.11 16.71 13.38
C GLU A 262 0.93 16.42 12.43
N GLN A 263 1.07 15.43 11.54
CA GLN A 263 0.02 15.08 10.58
C GLN A 263 -0.52 13.68 10.81
N ALA A 264 -1.83 13.59 11.00
CA ALA A 264 -2.60 12.37 10.97
C ALA A 264 -3.24 12.20 9.59
N ILE A 265 -2.91 11.11 8.89
CA ILE A 265 -3.48 10.76 7.58
C ILE A 265 -3.48 9.25 7.39
N SER A 266 -4.59 8.67 6.93
CA SER A 266 -4.67 7.23 6.64
C SER A 266 -3.95 6.85 5.34
N ARG A 267 -3.51 5.59 5.23
CA ARG A 267 -2.82 5.07 4.03
C ARG A 267 -3.66 4.04 3.28
N PHE A 268 -4.17 3.03 3.97
CA PHE A 268 -4.88 1.88 3.37
C PHE A 268 -6.35 1.80 3.78
N ALA A 269 -6.86 2.82 4.47
CA ALA A 269 -8.27 2.93 4.86
C ALA A 269 -8.90 4.26 4.39
N PRO A 270 -9.06 4.47 3.08
CA PRO A 270 -9.98 5.49 2.60
C PRO A 270 -11.42 5.10 2.93
N GLY A 271 -12.25 6.09 3.25
CA GLY A 271 -13.64 5.91 3.68
C GLY A 271 -14.57 6.95 3.08
N PHE A 272 -15.87 6.77 3.33
CA PHE A 272 -16.87 7.78 3.01
C PHE A 272 -17.04 8.73 4.18
N TYR A 273 -16.90 10.03 3.91
CA TYR A 273 -16.97 11.07 4.92
C TYR A 273 -17.87 12.22 4.46
N ARG A 274 -18.46 12.93 5.43
CA ARG A 274 -19.15 14.21 5.21
C ARG A 274 -19.01 15.10 6.43
N ARG A 275 -19.59 14.66 7.56
CA ARG A 275 -19.44 15.28 8.87
C ARG A 275 -18.55 14.38 9.69
N VAL A 276 -17.42 14.90 10.14
CA VAL A 276 -16.35 14.11 10.76
C VAL A 276 -16.25 14.47 12.23
N PRO A 277 -16.56 13.54 13.16
CA PRO A 277 -16.27 13.75 14.57
C PRO A 277 -14.76 13.64 14.81
N ILE A 278 -14.23 14.61 15.57
CA ILE A 278 -12.88 14.57 16.12
C ILE A 278 -12.98 14.78 17.63
N TRP A 279 -12.46 13.82 18.39
CA TRP A 279 -12.43 13.82 19.85
C TRP A 279 -11.16 13.13 20.32
N GLY A 280 -10.90 13.09 21.63
CA GLY A 280 -9.71 12.42 22.15
C GLY A 280 -9.78 12.10 23.62
N ASP A 281 -8.65 11.69 24.17
CA ASP A 281 -8.54 11.43 25.61
C ASP A 281 -8.68 12.73 26.45
N SER A 282 -8.62 12.61 27.78
CA SER A 282 -8.74 13.75 28.72
C SER A 282 -7.77 14.93 28.50
N ARG A 283 -6.75 14.78 27.64
CA ARG A 283 -5.80 15.84 27.27
C ARG A 283 -6.14 16.52 25.95
N PHE A 284 -7.22 16.11 25.28
CA PHE A 284 -7.70 16.70 24.04
C PHE A 284 -8.23 18.12 24.27
N ASP A 285 -7.78 19.03 23.41
CA ASP A 285 -8.31 20.39 23.27
C ASP A 285 -8.51 20.64 21.77
N ASN A 286 -9.68 21.12 21.38
CA ASN A 286 -9.98 21.40 19.97
C ASN A 286 -9.02 22.38 19.32
N LYS A 287 -8.38 23.27 20.11
CA LYS A 287 -7.36 24.20 19.62
C LYS A 287 -6.10 23.51 19.11
N GLN A 288 -5.87 22.25 19.46
CA GLN A 288 -4.77 21.45 18.92
C GLN A 288 -4.95 21.19 17.41
N ILE A 289 -6.19 21.21 16.91
CA ILE A 289 -6.49 20.99 15.50
C ILE A 289 -6.28 22.29 14.73
N GLN A 290 -5.22 22.34 13.93
CA GLN A 290 -4.87 23.52 13.14
C GLN A 290 -5.55 23.53 11.76
N TYR A 291 -5.69 22.34 11.17
CA TYR A 291 -6.24 22.22 9.83
C TYR A 291 -6.81 20.82 9.61
N VAL A 292 -7.97 20.74 8.96
CA VAL A 292 -8.63 19.49 8.58
C VAL A 292 -8.89 19.54 7.08
N GLU A 293 -8.37 18.56 6.36
CA GLU A 293 -8.49 18.49 4.91
C GLU A 293 -9.06 17.15 4.47
N ALA A 294 -10.05 17.20 3.59
CA ALA A 294 -10.51 16.09 2.80
C ALA A 294 -9.58 15.90 1.60
N VAL A 295 -8.99 14.71 1.46
CA VAL A 295 -8.26 14.28 0.26
C VAL A 295 -9.13 13.28 -0.47
N GLU A 296 -9.87 13.76 -1.46
CA GLU A 296 -10.83 12.98 -2.24
C GLU A 296 -10.11 12.12 -3.26
N VAL A 297 -10.55 10.87 -3.34
CA VAL A 297 -9.94 9.85 -4.19
C VAL A 297 -10.98 9.35 -5.19
N ALA A 298 -10.61 9.35 -6.47
CA ALA A 298 -11.46 8.87 -7.54
C ALA A 298 -10.66 7.96 -8.49
N PRO A 299 -11.34 7.06 -9.22
CA PRO A 299 -10.71 6.30 -10.29
C PRO A 299 -10.20 7.26 -11.37
N ALA A 300 -8.89 7.27 -11.60
CA ALA A 300 -8.26 8.01 -12.67
C ALA A 300 -7.75 7.04 -13.73
N TRP A 301 -8.20 7.22 -14.96
CA TRP A 301 -7.73 6.47 -16.10
C TRP A 301 -6.28 6.88 -16.44
N PRO A 302 -5.45 5.97 -16.95
CA PRO A 302 -4.15 6.36 -17.50
C PRO A 302 -4.37 7.32 -18.67
N ASP A 303 -3.68 8.46 -18.67
CA ASP A 303 -3.65 9.36 -19.82
C ASP A 303 -2.92 8.65 -20.98
N PHE A 304 -3.48 8.73 -22.18
CA PHE A 304 -2.91 8.18 -23.42
C PHE A 304 -1.97 9.18 -24.10
#